data_AF-A0A367J9G6-F1
#
_entry.id   AF-A0A367J9G6-F1
#
_cell.length_a   1.000
_cell.length_b   1.000
_cell.length_c   1.000
_cell.angle_alpha   90.00
_cell.angle_beta   90.00
_cell.angle_gamma   90.00
#
_symmetry.space_group_name_H-M   'P 1'
#
loop_
_entity.id
_entity.type
_entity.pdbx_description
1 polymer ?
#
loop_
_entity_poly.entity_id
_entity_poly.type
_entity_poly.pdbx_seq_one_letter_code
_entity_poly.pdbx_strand_id
1 'polypeptide(L)'
;MSKEAISDFLNTPPSEMVTLGYVLTKQKASLLSLEYRDAPTMQMLYDISRVALEHEIQDEERTVEALLSVCENNQNQFKRIIEAVEEDGSDPKRARKYTNDGLTYNETCIRKYTKQLSNSSMPELLVLPPTV
;
A
#
# COMPACT_ATOMS: atom_id res chain seq x y z
N MET A 1 -22.56 -19.11 19.68
CA MET A 1 -21.46 -19.73 20.47
C MET A 1 -20.76 -18.62 21.23
N SER A 2 -20.64 -18.72 22.55
CA SER A 2 -20.10 -17.63 23.37
C SER A 2 -18.58 -17.54 23.26
N LYS A 3 -18.02 -16.35 23.46
CA LYS A 3 -16.58 -16.08 23.36
C LYS A 3 -15.77 -16.82 24.43
N GLU A 4 -16.39 -17.19 25.54
CA GLU A 4 -15.75 -17.91 26.64
C GLU A 4 -15.42 -19.37 26.28
N ALA A 5 -16.25 -20.03 25.45
CA ALA A 5 -16.02 -21.45 25.12
C ALA A 5 -14.78 -21.69 24.26
N ILE A 6 -14.26 -20.67 23.57
CA ILE A 6 -13.07 -20.80 22.73
C ILE A 6 -11.80 -20.55 23.54
N SER A 7 -11.81 -19.64 24.54
CA SER A 7 -10.61 -19.34 25.34
C SER A 7 -10.12 -20.54 26.14
N ASP A 8 -11.03 -21.40 26.62
CA ASP A 8 -10.66 -22.53 27.46
C ASP A 8 -9.90 -23.63 26.68
N PHE A 9 -10.11 -23.73 25.37
CA PHE A 9 -9.38 -24.65 24.48
C PHE A 9 -7.99 -24.15 24.07
N LEU A 10 -7.65 -22.91 24.42
CA LEU A 10 -6.41 -22.26 23.98
C LEU A 10 -5.28 -22.30 25.03
N ASN A 11 -5.50 -22.95 26.18
CA ASN A 11 -4.50 -23.13 27.24
C ASN A 11 -3.45 -24.23 26.93
N THR A 12 -3.52 -24.80 25.75
CA THR A 12 -2.57 -25.73 25.11
C THR A 12 -2.47 -25.35 23.64
N PRO A 13 -1.39 -25.64 22.91
CA PRO A 13 -1.32 -25.29 21.49
C PRO A 13 -2.60 -25.77 20.80
N PRO A 14 -3.43 -24.86 20.25
CA PRO A 14 -4.72 -25.23 19.73
C PRO A 14 -4.56 -26.22 18.59
N SER A 15 -5.49 -27.18 18.50
CA SER A 15 -5.52 -28.10 17.35
C SER A 15 -5.64 -27.29 16.05
N GLU A 16 -5.21 -27.89 14.95
CA GLU A 16 -5.19 -27.22 13.64
C GLU A 16 -6.58 -26.66 13.26
N MET A 17 -7.64 -27.44 13.53
CA MET A 17 -9.02 -27.04 13.29
C MET A 17 -9.49 -25.88 14.17
N VAL A 18 -9.10 -25.85 15.45
CA VAL A 18 -9.45 -24.74 16.37
C VAL A 18 -8.72 -23.47 15.94
N THR A 19 -7.47 -23.60 15.50
CA THR A 19 -6.67 -22.49 14.99
C THR A 19 -7.28 -21.90 13.71
N LEU A 20 -7.65 -22.76 12.76
CA LEU A 20 -8.32 -22.34 11.53
C LEU A 20 -9.66 -21.66 11.84
N GLY A 21 -10.48 -22.27 12.70
CA GLY A 21 -11.75 -21.68 13.14
C GLY A 21 -11.55 -20.32 13.79
N TYR A 22 -10.54 -20.17 14.65
CA TYR A 22 -10.21 -18.90 15.31
C TYR A 22 -9.88 -17.81 14.30
N VAL A 23 -9.03 -18.09 13.29
CA VAL A 23 -8.69 -17.12 12.23
C VAL A 23 -9.93 -16.66 11.47
N LEU A 24 -10.74 -17.61 11.01
CA LEU A 24 -11.96 -17.31 10.23
C LEU A 24 -13.01 -16.54 11.03
N THR A 25 -13.05 -16.75 12.35
CA THR A 25 -14.02 -16.09 13.23
C THR A 25 -13.54 -14.71 13.68
N LYS A 26 -12.24 -14.51 13.90
CA LYS A 26 -11.68 -13.24 14.39
C LYS A 26 -11.55 -12.17 13.30
N GLN A 27 -11.42 -12.58 12.03
CA GLN A 27 -11.34 -11.70 10.85
C GLN A 27 -10.46 -10.46 11.06
N LYS A 28 -9.28 -10.66 11.64
CA LYS A 28 -8.33 -9.57 11.86
C LYS A 28 -7.53 -9.32 10.58
N ALA A 29 -7.33 -8.04 10.25
CA ALA A 29 -6.54 -7.62 9.09
C ALA A 29 -5.05 -8.00 9.20
N SER A 30 -4.55 -8.31 10.40
CA SER A 30 -3.16 -8.66 10.62
C SER A 30 -3.04 -9.93 11.47
N LEU A 31 -2.23 -10.87 10.99
CA LEU A 31 -1.83 -12.07 11.73
C LEU A 31 -1.03 -11.75 13.00
N LEU A 32 -0.30 -10.63 13.04
CA LEU A 32 0.42 -10.16 14.22
C LEU A 32 -0.51 -9.73 15.37
N SER A 33 -1.77 -9.42 15.04
CA SER A 33 -2.79 -9.03 16.03
C SER A 33 -3.55 -10.21 16.62
N LEU A 34 -3.17 -11.44 16.27
CA LEU A 34 -3.78 -12.67 16.77
C LEU A 34 -2.95 -13.24 17.94
N GLU A 35 -3.65 -13.67 18.97
CA GLU A 35 -3.08 -14.10 20.26
C GLU A 35 -2.19 -15.36 20.15
N TYR A 36 -2.42 -16.19 19.12
CA TYR A 36 -1.70 -17.45 18.86
C TYR A 36 -0.81 -17.38 17.62
N ARG A 37 -0.32 -16.20 17.24
CA ARG A 37 0.46 -15.99 16.01
C ARG A 37 1.63 -16.97 15.82
N ASP A 38 2.25 -17.42 16.91
CA ASP A 38 3.42 -18.31 16.89
C ASP A 38 3.04 -19.81 16.73
N ALA A 39 1.75 -20.15 16.63
CA ALA A 39 1.32 -21.53 16.40
C ALA A 39 1.68 -22.01 14.99
N PRO A 40 2.13 -23.27 14.79
CA PRO A 40 2.56 -23.78 13.48
C PRO A 40 1.50 -23.62 12.38
N THR A 41 0.24 -23.86 12.72
CA THR A 41 -0.90 -23.71 11.80
C THR A 41 -1.12 -22.25 11.39
N MET A 42 -0.91 -21.29 12.31
CA MET A 42 -1.01 -19.87 12.01
C MET A 42 0.08 -19.42 11.04
N GLN A 43 1.30 -19.90 11.26
CA GLN A 43 2.43 -19.63 10.38
C GLN A 43 2.19 -20.22 8.98
N MET A 44 1.67 -21.46 8.90
CA MET A 44 1.31 -22.08 7.63
C MET A 44 0.22 -21.31 6.88
N LEU A 45 -0.83 -20.85 7.58
CA LEU A 45 -1.88 -20.02 6.99
C LEU A 45 -1.34 -18.66 6.53
N TYR A 46 -0.41 -18.05 7.29
CA TYR A 46 0.30 -16.84 6.88
C TYR A 46 1.09 -17.08 5.60
N ASP A 47 1.89 -18.15 5.55
CA ASP A 47 2.74 -18.45 4.39
C ASP A 47 1.91 -18.71 3.14
N ILE A 48 0.81 -19.47 3.24
CA ILE A 48 -0.13 -19.69 2.14
C ILE A 48 -0.75 -18.38 1.68
N SER A 49 -1.24 -17.56 2.62
CA SER A 49 -1.90 -16.28 2.31
C SER A 49 -0.91 -15.28 1.69
N ARG A 50 0.32 -15.22 2.22
CA ARG A 50 1.40 -14.40 1.67
C ARG A 50 1.70 -14.81 0.23
N VAL A 51 1.87 -16.11 -0.05
CA VAL A 51 2.13 -16.59 -1.41
C VAL A 51 0.95 -16.29 -2.34
N ALA A 52 -0.29 -16.44 -1.86
CA ALA A 52 -1.48 -16.15 -2.65
C ALA A 52 -1.62 -14.64 -2.96
N LEU A 53 -1.18 -13.77 -2.04
CA LEU A 53 -1.25 -12.31 -2.16
C LEU A 53 0.07 -11.67 -2.62
N GLU A 54 1.10 -12.48 -2.90
CA GLU A 54 2.45 -12.00 -3.24
C GLU A 54 2.42 -11.03 -4.42
N HIS A 55 1.60 -11.32 -5.43
CA HIS A 55 1.40 -10.43 -6.58
C HIS A 55 0.80 -9.07 -6.19
N GLU A 56 -0.18 -9.06 -5.27
CA GLU A 56 -0.81 -7.81 -4.80
C GLU A 56 0.18 -7.00 -3.96
N ILE A 57 0.97 -7.65 -3.10
CA ILE A 57 2.03 -7.01 -2.31
C ILE A 57 3.08 -6.38 -3.24
N GLN A 58 3.53 -7.11 -4.25
CA GLN A 58 4.51 -6.59 -5.22
C GLN A 58 3.96 -5.41 -6.03
N ASP A 59 2.68 -5.40 -6.36
CA ASP A 59 2.06 -4.29 -7.06
C ASP A 59 1.89 -3.05 -6.17
N GLU A 60 1.59 -3.23 -4.88
CA GLU A 60 1.58 -2.15 -3.89
C GLU A 60 2.99 -1.56 -3.71
N GLU A 61 4.01 -2.40 -3.52
CA GLU A 61 5.41 -1.96 -3.39
C GLU A 61 5.86 -1.15 -4.61
N ARG A 62 5.58 -1.63 -5.83
CA ARG A 62 5.87 -0.88 -7.07
C ARG A 62 5.15 0.47 -7.12
N THR A 63 3.92 0.53 -6.61
CA THR A 63 3.13 1.77 -6.56
C THR A 63 3.77 2.77 -5.58
N VAL A 64 4.21 2.29 -4.41
CA VAL A 64 4.92 3.10 -3.42
C VAL A 64 6.25 3.61 -3.98
N GLU A 65 7.06 2.75 -4.61
CA GLU A 65 8.33 3.14 -5.26
C GLU A 65 8.12 4.22 -6.34
N ALA A 66 7.08 4.05 -7.17
CA ALA A 66 6.70 5.03 -8.18
C ALA A 66 6.33 6.39 -7.57
N LEU A 67 5.54 6.39 -6.49
CA LEU A 67 5.16 7.60 -5.75
C LEU A 67 6.38 8.29 -5.14
N LEU A 68 7.27 7.53 -4.49
CA LEU A 68 8.51 8.06 -3.92
C LEU A 68 9.38 8.72 -4.99
N SER A 69 9.57 8.06 -6.14
CA SER A 69 10.36 8.60 -7.25
C SER A 69 9.79 9.93 -7.78
N VAL A 70 8.47 10.06 -7.90
CA VAL A 70 7.81 11.31 -8.31
C VAL A 70 8.02 12.40 -7.27
N CYS A 71 7.86 12.08 -5.98
CA CYS A 71 8.06 13.01 -4.89
C CYS A 71 9.51 13.52 -4.80
N GLU A 72 10.49 12.63 -4.91
CA GLU A 72 11.92 12.98 -4.91
C GLU A 72 12.27 13.86 -6.11
N ASN A 73 11.79 13.51 -7.30
CA ASN A 73 12.03 14.33 -8.49
C ASN A 73 11.41 15.72 -8.35
N ASN A 74 10.18 15.82 -7.86
CA ASN A 74 9.52 17.10 -7.62
C ASN A 74 10.24 17.92 -6.54
N GLN A 75 10.67 17.30 -5.45
CA GLN A 75 11.45 17.97 -4.41
C GLN A 75 12.75 18.57 -4.97
N ASN A 76 13.49 17.79 -5.75
CA ASN A 76 14.71 18.27 -6.40
C ASN A 76 14.44 19.40 -7.38
N GLN A 77 13.33 19.31 -8.13
CA GLN A 77 12.96 20.37 -9.07
C GLN A 77 12.59 21.67 -8.36
N PHE A 78 11.87 21.61 -7.23
CA PHE A 78 11.56 22.78 -6.43
C PHE A 78 12.82 23.42 -5.84
N LYS A 79 13.77 22.62 -5.34
CA LYS A 79 15.06 23.14 -4.86
C LYS A 79 15.79 23.92 -5.97
N ARG A 80 15.88 23.36 -7.17
CA ARG A 80 16.52 24.02 -8.32
C ARG A 80 15.82 25.33 -8.72
N ILE A 81 14.50 25.37 -8.63
CA ILE A 81 13.73 26.61 -8.88
C ILE A 81 14.05 27.66 -7.82
N ILE A 82 14.06 27.28 -6.53
CA ILE A 82 14.38 28.20 -5.42
C ILE A 82 15.81 28.74 -5.58
N GLU A 83 16.79 27.85 -5.78
CA GLU A 83 18.19 28.23 -6.02
C GLU A 83 18.32 29.20 -7.21
N ALA A 84 17.63 28.93 -8.31
CA ALA A 84 17.65 29.80 -9.47
C ALA A 84 17.06 31.19 -9.19
N VAL A 85 15.99 31.26 -8.39
CA VAL A 85 15.38 32.53 -7.99
C VAL A 85 16.28 33.32 -7.04
N GLU A 86 16.94 32.63 -6.10
CA GLU A 86 17.83 33.26 -5.12
C GLU A 86 19.13 33.76 -5.76
N GLU A 87 19.71 33.00 -6.69
CA GLU A 87 20.99 33.31 -7.34
C GLU A 87 20.87 34.28 -8.52
N ASP A 88 19.83 34.17 -9.36
CA ASP A 88 19.73 34.96 -10.60
C ASP A 88 19.09 36.34 -10.38
N GLY A 89 18.61 36.61 -9.16
CA GLY A 89 17.94 37.86 -8.80
C GLY A 89 16.74 38.14 -9.70
N SER A 90 16.90 39.01 -10.70
CA SER A 90 15.83 39.47 -11.60
C SER A 90 15.78 38.80 -12.98
N ASP A 91 16.71 37.89 -13.34
CA ASP A 91 16.59 37.10 -14.59
C ASP A 91 15.85 35.78 -14.34
N PRO A 92 14.56 35.65 -14.72
CA PRO A 92 13.77 34.46 -14.41
C PRO A 92 14.01 33.31 -15.40
N LYS A 93 14.94 33.40 -16.36
CA LYS A 93 15.08 32.39 -17.43
C LYS A 93 15.39 31.00 -16.87
N ARG A 94 16.31 30.88 -15.92
CA ARG A 94 16.71 29.58 -15.35
C ARG A 94 15.59 29.00 -14.50
N ALA A 95 14.97 29.82 -13.65
CA ALA A 95 13.80 29.43 -12.88
C ALA A 95 12.65 28.93 -13.79
N ARG A 96 12.33 29.69 -14.85
CA ARG A 96 11.31 29.32 -15.85
C ARG A 96 11.66 28.02 -16.56
N LYS A 97 12.93 27.80 -16.92
CA LYS A 97 13.38 26.53 -17.51
C LYS A 97 13.09 25.37 -16.56
N TYR A 98 13.50 25.48 -15.29
CA TYR A 98 13.23 24.43 -14.32
C TYR A 98 11.73 24.22 -14.06
N THR A 99 10.92 25.28 -14.06
CA THR A 99 9.46 25.11 -13.99
C THR A 99 8.91 24.31 -15.17
N ASN A 100 9.35 24.64 -16.40
CA ASN A 100 8.90 23.92 -17.60
C ASN A 100 9.35 22.46 -17.65
N ASP A 101 10.58 22.19 -17.19
CA ASP A 101 11.10 20.81 -17.07
C ASP A 101 10.24 20.01 -16.08
N GLY A 102 9.86 20.61 -14.95
CA GLY A 102 8.97 20.00 -13.96
C GLY A 102 7.55 19.75 -14.49
N LEU A 103 6.99 20.69 -15.26
CA LEU A 103 5.69 20.50 -15.92
C LEU A 103 5.73 19.32 -16.89
N THR A 104 6.75 19.26 -17.75
CA THR A 104 6.92 18.18 -18.74
C THR A 104 7.06 16.81 -18.07
N TYR A 105 7.83 16.74 -16.98
CA TYR A 105 7.96 15.53 -16.18
C TYR A 105 6.61 15.08 -15.60
N ASN A 106 5.88 16.00 -14.96
CA ASN A 106 4.60 15.69 -14.33
C ASN A 106 3.54 15.26 -15.36
N GLU A 107 3.45 15.92 -16.51
CA GLU A 107 2.59 15.49 -17.61
C GLU A 107 2.92 14.08 -18.10
N THR A 108 4.21 13.75 -18.17
CA THR A 108 4.67 12.42 -18.56
C THR A 108 4.28 11.37 -17.53
N CYS A 109 4.44 11.67 -16.23
CA CYS A 109 4.00 10.80 -15.14
C CYS A 109 2.48 10.60 -15.14
N ILE A 110 1.69 11.68 -15.25
CA ILE A 110 0.22 11.60 -15.35
C ILE A 110 -0.17 10.67 -16.50
N ARG A 111 0.36 10.88 -17.70
CA ARG A 111 0.06 10.02 -18.85
C ARG A 111 0.44 8.55 -18.62
N LYS A 112 1.59 8.29 -17.98
CA LYS A 112 2.06 6.93 -17.69
C LYS A 112 1.09 6.23 -16.73
N TYR A 113 0.76 6.86 -15.61
CA TYR A 113 -0.04 6.25 -14.56
C TYR A 113 -1.55 6.21 -14.89
N THR A 114 -2.09 7.17 -15.64
CA THR A 114 -3.47 7.09 -16.16
C THR A 114 -3.64 5.94 -17.14
N LYS A 115 -2.66 5.67 -18.02
CA LYS A 115 -2.69 4.52 -18.92
C LYS A 115 -2.58 3.19 -18.17
N GLN A 116 -1.77 3.13 -17.12
CA GLN A 116 -1.69 1.95 -16.26
C GLN A 116 -3.01 1.70 -15.52
N LEU A 117 -3.67 2.75 -15.03
CA LEU A 117 -5.00 2.64 -14.41
C LEU A 117 -6.07 2.13 -15.39
N SER A 118 -5.95 2.46 -16.67
CA SER A 118 -6.86 1.98 -17.72
C SER A 118 -6.62 0.52 -18.11
N ASN A 119 -5.41 0.00 -17.88
CA ASN A 119 -5.03 -1.38 -18.16
C ASN A 119 -5.09 -2.29 -16.91
N SER A 120 -5.23 -1.70 -15.73
CA SER A 120 -5.43 -2.40 -14.47
C SER A 120 -6.93 -2.53 -14.22
N SER A 121 -7.48 -3.73 -14.41
CA SER A 121 -8.82 -4.06 -13.95
C SER A 121 -8.81 -4.17 -12.43
N MET A 122 -8.84 -3.03 -11.74
CA MET A 122 -9.22 -2.98 -10.33
C MET A 122 -10.69 -3.44 -10.23
N PRO A 123 -11.05 -4.36 -9.32
CA PRO A 123 -12.44 -4.68 -9.06
C PRO A 123 -13.15 -3.41 -8.59
N GLU A 124 -14.30 -3.15 -9.19
CA GLU A 124 -15.21 -2.06 -8.85
C GLU A 124 -15.35 -1.95 -7.32
N LEU A 125 -15.07 -0.75 -6.78
CA LEU A 125 -15.28 -0.45 -5.36
C LEU A 125 -16.72 -0.82 -5.01
N LEU A 126 -16.89 -1.83 -4.15
CA LEU A 126 -18.18 -2.27 -3.63
C LEU A 126 -18.91 -1.06 -3.03
N VAL A 127 -19.84 -0.51 -3.80
CA VAL A 127 -20.77 0.52 -3.35
C VAL A 127 -21.63 -0.12 -2.26
N LEU A 128 -21.39 0.25 -1.00
CA LEU A 128 -22.24 -0.16 0.11
C LEU A 128 -23.66 0.41 -0.12
N PRO A 129 -24.72 -0.40 0.05
CA PRO A 129 -26.08 0.08 -0.11
C PRO A 129 -26.42 1.11 0.98
N PRO A 130 -27.23 2.13 0.66
CA PRO A 130 -27.64 3.13 1.64
C PRO A 130 -28.51 2.47 2.70
N THR A 131 -28.13 2.68 3.97
CA THR A 131 -28.90 2.27 5.14
C THR A 131 -30.23 3.03 5.13
N VAL A 132 -31.34 2.30 4.99
CA VAL A 132 -32.70 2.78 5.31
C VAL A 132 -33.07 2.25 6.68
#